data_AF-A0A7W1B347-F1
#
_entry.id   AF-A0A7W1B347-F1
#
_cell.length_a   1.000
_cell.length_b   1.000
_cell.length_c   1.000
_cell.angle_alpha   90.00
_cell.angle_beta   90.00
_cell.angle_gamma   90.00
#
_symmetry.space_group_name_H-M   'P 1'
#
loop_
_entity.id
_entity.type
_entity.pdbx_description
1 polymer ?
#
loop_
_entity_poly.entity_id
_entity_poly.type
_entity_poly.pdbx_seq_one_letter_code
_entity_poly.pdbx_strand_id
1 'polypeptide(L)'
;MAYLRHAFPGEDAEHVARATALFGQIIARNQSCILTPTVYSEVLHLFVKKTYERLLKGKAAQFSAQFGVRINSWSDLLKANPAPLRALNQHLPLLRQALLANNMVIVGQEDLDFASNPPALPYGEELIARMLRYGMDTNDIVITMEASSLGIDAIVSMDRDMQRASLDFDVYTWL
;
A
#
# COMPACT_ATOMS: atom_id res chain seq x y z
N MET A 1 -7.58 -13.33 -7.18
CA MET A 1 -8.81 -12.71 -6.63
C MET A 1 -9.57 -13.53 -5.58
N ALA A 2 -9.59 -14.87 -5.62
CA ALA A 2 -10.20 -15.69 -4.55
C ALA A 2 -9.58 -15.43 -3.14
N TYR A 3 -8.30 -15.04 -3.08
CA TYR A 3 -7.58 -14.77 -1.84
C TYR A 3 -8.02 -13.48 -1.11
N LEU A 4 -8.46 -12.46 -1.85
CA LEU A 4 -8.87 -11.17 -1.28
C LEU A 4 -10.31 -11.20 -0.77
N ARG A 5 -11.23 -11.91 -1.44
CA ARG A 5 -12.64 -12.02 -1.00
C ARG A 5 -12.84 -12.85 0.28
N HIS A 6 -11.97 -13.83 0.55
CA HIS A 6 -12.05 -14.63 1.78
C HIS A 6 -11.43 -13.94 3.01
N ALA A 7 -10.69 -12.85 2.82
CA ALA A 7 -9.85 -12.27 3.87
C ALA A 7 -10.58 -11.26 4.78
N PHE A 8 -11.79 -10.78 4.45
CA PHE A 8 -12.33 -9.56 5.10
C PHE A 8 -13.85 -9.55 5.35
N PRO A 9 -14.32 -9.75 6.60
CA PRO A 9 -15.65 -9.30 7.02
C PRO A 9 -15.63 -8.39 8.27
N GLY A 10 -16.33 -7.25 8.19
CA GLY A 10 -16.79 -6.39 9.31
C GLY A 10 -15.92 -5.16 9.63
N GLU A 11 -16.46 -3.95 9.41
CA GLU A 11 -16.09 -2.61 9.94
C GLU A 11 -14.56 -2.34 10.11
N ASP A 12 -13.71 -1.88 9.17
CA ASP A 12 -13.76 -0.96 8.01
C ASP A 12 -14.32 -1.51 6.70
N ALA A 13 -15.57 -1.94 6.68
CA ALA A 13 -16.18 -2.46 5.47
C ALA A 13 -16.10 -1.46 4.31
N GLU A 14 -16.21 -0.15 4.58
CA GLU A 14 -16.23 0.87 3.53
C GLU A 14 -14.84 1.16 2.95
N HIS A 15 -13.81 1.48 3.75
CA HIS A 15 -12.46 1.69 3.22
C HIS A 15 -11.87 0.42 2.60
N VAL A 16 -12.11 -0.74 3.20
CA VAL A 16 -11.70 -2.03 2.61
C VAL A 16 -12.50 -2.34 1.35
N ALA A 17 -13.80 -2.05 1.29
CA ALA A 17 -14.58 -2.21 0.06
C ALA A 17 -14.15 -1.23 -1.01
N ARG A 18 -13.85 0.03 -0.67
CA ARG A 18 -13.33 1.05 -1.60
C ARG A 18 -11.97 0.64 -2.15
N ALA A 19 -11.03 0.24 -1.30
CA ALA A 19 -9.73 -0.27 -1.72
C ALA A 19 -9.88 -1.55 -2.56
N THR A 20 -10.71 -2.51 -2.13
CA THR A 20 -10.97 -3.76 -2.89
C THR A 20 -11.63 -3.49 -4.24
N ALA A 21 -12.60 -2.57 -4.29
CA ALA A 21 -13.25 -2.14 -5.52
C ALA A 21 -12.25 -1.44 -6.44
N LEU A 22 -11.41 -0.56 -5.90
CA LEU A 22 -10.38 0.13 -6.65
C LEU A 22 -9.35 -0.84 -7.26
N PHE A 23 -8.76 -1.71 -6.44
CA PHE A 23 -7.84 -2.74 -6.95
C PHE A 23 -8.54 -3.68 -7.94
N GLY A 24 -9.82 -3.98 -7.72
CA GLY A 24 -10.65 -4.72 -8.67
C GLY A 24 -10.83 -4.00 -10.01
N GLN A 25 -11.03 -2.68 -10.00
CA GLN A 25 -11.14 -1.86 -11.21
C GLN A 25 -9.81 -1.80 -11.98
N ILE A 26 -8.69 -1.58 -11.28
CA ILE A 26 -7.36 -1.54 -11.88
C ILE A 26 -7.05 -2.87 -12.59
N ILE A 27 -7.27 -3.99 -11.90
CA ILE A 27 -7.05 -5.33 -12.47
C ILE A 27 -7.98 -5.58 -13.65
N ALA A 28 -9.26 -5.18 -13.56
CA ALA A 28 -10.21 -5.34 -14.66
C ALA A 28 -9.83 -4.53 -15.90
N ARG A 29 -9.15 -3.39 -15.72
CA ARG A 29 -8.65 -2.55 -16.80
C ARG A 29 -7.28 -2.99 -17.34
N ASN A 30 -6.64 -3.97 -16.71
CA ASN A 30 -5.29 -4.43 -17.03
C ASN A 30 -4.27 -3.27 -17.09
N GLN A 31 -4.48 -2.24 -16.26
CA GLN A 31 -3.60 -1.08 -16.20
C GLN A 31 -2.33 -1.39 -15.43
N SER A 32 -1.24 -0.74 -15.82
CA SER A 32 0.00 -0.75 -15.05
C SER A 32 -0.08 0.32 -13.97
N CYS A 33 0.33 0.03 -12.75
CA CYS A 33 0.16 0.96 -11.64
C CYS A 33 1.38 1.03 -10.75
N ILE A 34 1.73 2.24 -10.30
CA ILE A 34 2.60 2.42 -9.12
C ILE A 34 1.75 2.53 -7.87
N LEU A 35 2.15 1.77 -6.85
CA LEU A 35 1.69 1.92 -5.47
C LEU A 35 2.73 2.71 -4.69
N THR A 36 2.32 3.84 -4.12
CA THR A 36 3.19 4.61 -3.23
C THR A 36 3.50 3.83 -1.94
N PRO A 37 4.62 4.11 -1.26
CA PRO A 37 4.97 3.45 0.00
C PRO A 37 3.84 3.52 1.05
N THR A 38 3.13 4.65 1.10
CA THR A 38 2.00 4.88 2.01
C THR A 38 0.83 3.95 1.70
N VAL A 39 0.45 3.81 0.42
CA VAL A 39 -0.60 2.87 0.00
C VAL A 39 -0.22 1.44 0.35
N TYR A 40 1.03 1.05 0.05
CA TYR A 40 1.50 -0.29 0.36
C TYR A 40 1.47 -0.56 1.86
N SER A 41 1.92 0.39 2.68
CA SER A 41 1.87 0.30 4.14
C SER A 41 0.45 0.16 4.68
N GLU A 42 -0.51 0.88 4.11
CA GLU A 42 -1.92 0.78 4.50
C GLU A 42 -2.52 -0.58 4.16
N VAL A 43 -2.21 -1.13 2.97
CA VAL A 43 -2.61 -2.49 2.60
C VAL A 43 -2.06 -3.52 3.59
N LEU A 44 -0.79 -3.38 3.99
CA LEU A 44 -0.18 -4.23 5.02
C LEU A 44 -0.87 -4.06 6.38
N HIS A 45 -1.15 -2.82 6.79
CA HIS A 45 -1.83 -2.53 8.05
C HIS A 45 -3.21 -3.20 8.11
N LEU A 46 -4.01 -3.05 7.06
CA LEU A 46 -5.32 -3.70 6.94
C LEU A 46 -5.22 -5.22 7.02
N PHE A 47 -4.22 -5.81 6.36
CA PHE A 47 -3.99 -7.25 6.38
C PHE A 47 -3.63 -7.77 7.78
N VAL A 48 -2.77 -7.04 8.50
CA VAL A 48 -2.41 -7.34 9.90
C VAL A 48 -3.65 -7.21 10.79
N LYS A 49 -4.33 -6.06 10.76
CA LYS A 49 -5.55 -5.80 11.55
C LYS A 49 -6.55 -6.93 11.42
N LYS A 50 -6.90 -7.31 10.18
CA LYS A 50 -7.93 -8.33 9.90
C LYS A 50 -7.51 -9.73 10.31
N THR A 51 -6.22 -10.05 10.22
CA THR A 51 -5.67 -11.30 10.75
C THR A 51 -5.88 -11.39 12.25
N TYR A 52 -5.55 -10.31 12.98
CA TYR A 52 -5.70 -10.27 14.44
C TYR A 52 -7.16 -10.20 14.89
N GLU A 53 -8.04 -9.48 14.17
CA GLU A 53 -9.48 -9.49 14.43
C GLU A 53 -10.08 -10.89 14.28
N ARG A 54 -9.68 -11.64 13.24
CA ARG A 54 -10.14 -13.03 13.03
C ARG A 54 -9.67 -13.94 14.15
N LEU A 55 -8.42 -13.80 14.59
CA LEU A 55 -7.89 -14.56 15.72
C LEU A 55 -8.66 -14.25 17.01
N LEU A 56 -8.91 -12.96 17.26
CA LEU A 56 -9.55 -12.47 18.48
C LEU A 56 -11.04 -12.83 18.56
N LYS A 57 -11.71 -13.05 17.43
CA LYS A 57 -13.17 -13.28 17.34
C LYS A 57 -13.63 -14.41 18.28
N GLY A 58 -14.34 -14.03 19.34
CA GLY A 58 -14.87 -14.95 20.36
C GLY A 58 -13.83 -15.52 21.33
N LYS A 59 -12.57 -15.07 21.28
CA LYS A 59 -11.44 -15.63 22.05
C LYS A 59 -10.73 -14.63 22.97
N ALA A 60 -11.27 -13.41 23.12
CA ALA A 60 -10.66 -12.34 23.91
C ALA A 60 -10.35 -12.75 25.37
N ALA A 61 -11.29 -13.41 26.05
CA ALA A 61 -11.09 -13.89 27.42
C ALA A 61 -10.00 -14.98 27.50
N GLN A 62 -9.96 -15.88 26.53
CA GLN A 62 -8.94 -16.93 26.44
C GLN A 62 -7.54 -16.33 26.27
N PHE A 63 -7.38 -15.39 25.34
CA PHE A 63 -6.09 -14.71 25.15
C PHE A 63 -5.70 -13.87 26.36
N SER A 64 -6.67 -13.25 27.04
CA SER A 64 -6.38 -12.50 28.25
C SER A 64 -5.84 -13.40 29.37
N ALA A 65 -6.42 -14.59 29.55
CA ALA A 65 -5.92 -15.58 30.49
C ALA A 65 -4.55 -16.14 30.08
N GLN A 66 -4.34 -16.38 28.78
CA GLN A 66 -3.09 -16.93 28.25
C GLN A 66 -1.89 -15.97 28.44
N PHE A 67 -2.08 -14.67 28.18
CA PHE A 67 -0.99 -13.70 28.19
C PHE A 67 -0.89 -12.90 29.50
N GLY A 68 -1.82 -13.11 30.45
CA GLY A 68 -1.83 -12.39 31.73
C GLY A 68 -2.11 -10.89 31.61
N VAL A 69 -2.64 -10.43 30.48
CA VAL A 69 -2.99 -9.03 30.20
C VAL A 69 -4.39 -8.95 29.62
N ARG A 70 -5.10 -7.85 29.86
CA ARG A 70 -6.45 -7.67 29.31
C ARG A 70 -6.38 -7.40 27.80
N ILE A 71 -6.98 -8.27 26.99
CA ILE A 71 -7.07 -8.14 25.54
C ILE A 71 -8.50 -7.72 25.17
N ASN A 72 -8.69 -6.48 24.71
CA ASN A 72 -10.01 -5.99 24.25
C ASN A 72 -10.03 -5.66 22.75
N SER A 73 -8.87 -5.49 22.12
CA SER A 73 -8.75 -5.10 20.73
C SER A 73 -7.73 -5.96 19.97
N TRP A 74 -7.78 -5.90 18.65
CA TRP A 74 -6.77 -6.53 17.78
C TRP A 74 -5.37 -5.99 18.08
N SER A 75 -5.25 -4.70 18.44
CA SER A 75 -3.98 -4.05 18.75
C SER A 75 -3.39 -4.55 20.09
N ASP A 76 -4.24 -4.89 21.06
CA ASP A 76 -3.79 -5.50 22.33
C ASP A 76 -3.22 -6.89 22.06
N LEU A 77 -3.92 -7.68 21.22
CA LEU A 77 -3.47 -9.02 20.84
C LEU A 77 -2.18 -8.97 20.02
N LEU A 78 -2.02 -8.00 19.13
CA LEU A 78 -0.78 -7.77 18.38
C LEU A 78 0.41 -7.52 19.30
N LYS A 79 0.25 -6.65 20.31
CA LYS A 79 1.30 -6.33 21.29
C LYS A 79 1.63 -7.54 22.16
N ALA A 80 0.62 -8.31 22.57
CA ALA A 80 0.80 -9.47 23.44
C ALA A 80 1.35 -10.71 22.71
N ASN A 81 1.06 -10.85 21.41
CA ASN A 81 1.46 -12.01 20.61
C ASN A 81 1.92 -11.61 19.20
N PRO A 82 3.24 -11.45 18.98
CA PRO A 82 3.78 -11.11 17.66
C PRO A 82 3.92 -12.31 16.71
N ALA A 83 3.63 -13.54 17.16
CA ALA A 83 3.86 -14.74 16.34
C ALA A 83 3.06 -14.76 15.02
N PRO A 84 1.76 -14.38 14.99
CA PRO A 84 1.02 -14.24 13.73
C PRO A 84 1.68 -13.26 12.76
N LEU A 85 2.15 -12.10 13.24
CA LEU A 85 2.86 -11.14 12.39
C LEU A 85 4.16 -11.72 11.79
N ARG A 86 4.92 -12.49 12.57
CA ARG A 86 6.13 -13.17 12.06
C ARG A 86 5.81 -14.20 10.97
N ALA A 87 4.71 -14.93 11.12
CA ALA A 87 4.23 -15.84 10.08
C ALA A 87 3.80 -15.06 8.82
N LEU A 88 3.13 -13.91 8.98
CA LEU A 88 2.77 -13.04 7.86
C LEU A 88 3.98 -12.50 7.09
N ASN A 89 5.10 -12.24 7.77
CA ASN A 89 6.33 -11.76 7.13
C ASN A 89 6.80 -12.71 6.00
N GLN A 90 6.62 -14.02 6.17
CA GLN A 90 6.99 -15.02 5.16
C GLN A 90 6.13 -14.93 3.89
N HIS A 91 4.95 -14.31 3.98
CA HIS A 91 4.02 -14.14 2.87
C HIS A 91 4.16 -12.78 2.17
N LEU A 92 4.90 -11.82 2.74
CA LEU A 92 5.09 -10.49 2.13
C LEU A 92 5.79 -10.55 0.76
N PRO A 93 6.82 -11.39 0.54
CA PRO A 93 7.40 -11.54 -0.80
C PRO A 93 6.38 -12.07 -1.82
N LEU A 94 5.52 -13.00 -1.41
CA LEU A 94 4.46 -13.55 -2.27
C LEU A 94 3.39 -12.50 -2.60
N LEU A 95 3.07 -11.60 -1.66
CA LEU A 95 2.19 -10.47 -1.92
C LEU A 95 2.82 -9.50 -2.94
N ARG A 96 4.11 -9.16 -2.78
CA ARG A 96 4.85 -8.32 -3.75
C ARG A 96 4.87 -8.96 -5.14
N GLN A 97 5.16 -10.27 -5.21
CA GLN A 97 5.12 -11.02 -6.48
C GLN A 97 3.72 -11.05 -7.10
N ALA A 98 2.67 -11.26 -6.29
CA ALA A 98 1.30 -11.25 -6.78
C ALA A 98 0.89 -9.87 -7.33
N LEU A 99 1.31 -8.78 -6.68
CA LEU A 99 1.07 -7.41 -7.17
C LEU A 99 1.80 -7.18 -8.50
N LEU A 100 3.08 -7.54 -8.60
CA LEU A 100 3.86 -7.45 -9.85
C LEU A 100 3.22 -8.26 -10.98
N ALA A 101 2.74 -9.47 -10.70
CA ALA A 101 2.05 -10.31 -11.69
C ALA A 101 0.69 -9.74 -12.15
N ASN A 102 0.17 -8.71 -11.47
CA ASN A 102 -1.04 -7.97 -11.84
C ASN A 102 -0.69 -6.54 -12.31
N ASN A 103 0.51 -6.32 -12.86
CA ASN A 103 1.02 -5.03 -13.35
C ASN A 103 1.08 -3.93 -12.29
N MET A 104 1.15 -4.28 -11.01
CA MET A 104 1.29 -3.32 -9.91
C MET A 104 2.73 -3.33 -9.39
N VAL A 105 3.43 -2.23 -9.58
CA VAL A 105 4.77 -1.99 -9.06
C VAL A 105 4.67 -1.25 -7.73
N ILE A 106 5.38 -1.73 -6.72
CA ILE A 106 5.53 -1.01 -5.45
C ILE A 106 6.86 -0.26 -5.54
N VAL A 107 6.81 1.06 -5.40
CA VAL A 107 8.01 1.87 -5.16
C VAL A 107 8.21 1.91 -3.66
N GLY A 108 9.23 1.22 -3.17
CA GLY A 108 9.68 1.28 -1.79
C GLY A 108 10.57 2.50 -1.53
N GLN A 109 10.84 2.80 -0.26
CA GLN A 109 11.82 3.85 0.08
C GLN A 109 13.23 3.49 -0.40
N GLU A 110 13.54 2.20 -0.43
CA GLU A 110 14.77 1.64 -0.97
C GLU A 110 14.94 1.87 -2.48
N ASP A 111 13.82 1.99 -3.20
CA ASP A 111 13.81 2.23 -4.64
C ASP A 111 14.02 3.73 -4.96
N LEU A 112 13.97 4.60 -3.94
CA LEU A 112 14.18 6.04 -4.03
C LEU A 112 15.60 6.47 -3.59
N ASP A 113 16.58 5.55 -3.58
CA ASP A 113 17.94 5.84 -3.13
C ASP A 113 18.75 6.68 -4.13
N PHE A 114 18.68 8.00 -3.95
CA PHE A 114 19.47 9.00 -4.66
C PHE A 114 20.97 8.99 -4.35
N ALA A 115 21.39 8.35 -3.24
CA ALA A 115 22.80 8.26 -2.89
C ALA A 115 23.51 7.21 -3.74
N SER A 116 22.83 6.09 -4.03
CA SER A 116 23.34 5.00 -4.86
C SER A 116 23.11 5.22 -6.35
N ASN A 117 22.05 5.95 -6.71
CA ASN A 117 21.73 6.32 -8.09
C ASN A 117 21.68 7.85 -8.23
N PRO A 118 22.84 8.53 -8.28
CA PRO A 118 22.86 9.97 -8.43
C PRO A 118 22.17 10.33 -9.74
N PRO A 119 21.18 11.24 -9.70
CA PRO A 119 20.45 11.63 -10.88
C PRO A 119 21.43 12.18 -11.93
N ALA A 120 21.40 11.62 -13.14
CA ALA A 120 22.09 12.25 -14.27
C ALA A 120 21.59 13.70 -14.40
N LEU A 121 22.43 14.64 -14.86
CA LEU A 121 22.05 16.06 -15.03
C LEU A 121 20.62 16.30 -15.62
N PRO A 122 20.11 15.49 -16.58
CA PRO A 122 18.73 15.60 -17.08
C PRO A 122 17.63 15.33 -16.04
N TYR A 123 17.90 14.49 -15.04
CA TYR A 123 16.94 14.13 -13.99
C TYR A 123 16.68 15.31 -13.04
N GLY A 124 17.69 16.14 -12.76
CA GLY A 124 17.50 17.36 -11.97
C GLY A 124 16.63 18.40 -12.68
N GLU A 125 16.83 18.58 -13.99
CA GLU A 125 16.00 19.47 -14.80
C GLU A 125 14.57 18.94 -14.95
N GLU A 126 14.41 17.63 -15.15
CA GLU A 126 13.09 16.99 -15.21
C GLU A 126 12.34 17.09 -13.88
N LEU A 127 13.05 16.87 -12.76
CA LEU A 127 12.51 17.04 -11.41
C LEU A 127 11.97 18.46 -11.21
N ILE A 128 12.77 19.48 -11.52
CA ILE A 128 12.35 20.89 -11.41
C ILE A 128 11.18 21.18 -12.34
N ALA A 129 11.23 20.71 -13.58
CA ALA A 129 10.16 20.92 -14.56
C ALA A 129 8.82 20.33 -14.09
N ARG A 130 8.84 19.12 -13.53
CA ARG A 130 7.64 18.47 -12.99
C ARG A 130 7.18 19.09 -11.67
N MET A 131 8.10 19.51 -10.79
CA MET A 131 7.76 20.29 -9.59
C MET A 131 7.00 21.57 -9.96
N LEU A 132 7.45 22.29 -11.00
CA LEU A 132 6.76 23.47 -11.50
C LEU A 132 5.42 23.12 -12.17
N ARG A 133 5.36 22.02 -12.93
CA ARG A 133 4.17 21.60 -13.65
C ARG A 133 3.03 21.17 -12.73
N TYR A 134 3.32 20.36 -11.72
CA TYR A 134 2.31 19.80 -10.81
C TYR A 134 2.19 20.57 -9.49
N GLY A 135 3.20 21.40 -9.14
CA GLY A 135 3.23 22.11 -7.86
C GLY A 135 3.28 21.15 -6.67
N MET A 136 3.97 20.02 -6.80
CA MET A 136 4.12 18.99 -5.74
C MET A 136 5.53 19.02 -5.16
N ASP A 137 5.70 18.37 -4.00
CA ASP A 137 7.01 18.25 -3.38
C ASP A 137 7.92 17.28 -4.12
N THR A 138 9.20 17.26 -3.75
CA THR A 138 10.22 16.44 -4.41
C THR A 138 9.90 14.95 -4.38
N ASN A 139 9.34 14.43 -3.29
CA ASN A 139 9.06 13.00 -3.16
C ASN A 139 7.94 12.56 -4.09
N ASP A 140 6.87 13.35 -4.17
CA ASP A 140 5.75 13.09 -5.07
C ASP A 140 6.18 13.16 -6.54
N ILE A 141 7.00 14.16 -6.89
CA ILE A 141 7.51 14.28 -8.26
C ILE A 141 8.37 13.08 -8.64
N VAL A 142 9.23 12.62 -7.74
CA VAL A 142 10.06 11.43 -7.97
C VAL A 142 9.19 10.21 -8.26
N ILE A 143 8.08 10.02 -7.54
CA ILE A 143 7.12 8.95 -7.82
C ILE A 143 6.55 9.08 -9.23
N THR A 144 6.19 10.29 -9.67
CA THR A 144 5.71 10.50 -11.06
C THR A 144 6.80 10.28 -12.11
N MET A 145 8.05 10.63 -11.81
CA MET A 145 9.19 10.40 -12.71
C MET A 145 9.43 8.91 -12.89
N GLU A 146 9.38 8.14 -11.79
CA GLU A 146 9.51 6.69 -11.84
C GLU A 146 8.31 6.04 -12.55
N ALA A 147 7.10 6.56 -12.35
CA ALA A 147 5.93 6.13 -13.11
C ALA A 147 6.15 6.31 -14.62
N SER A 148 6.64 7.47 -15.05
CA SER A 148 6.94 7.72 -16.46
C SER A 148 8.07 6.83 -16.99
N SER A 149 9.16 6.64 -16.23
CA SER A 149 10.31 5.84 -16.66
C SER A 149 9.93 4.38 -16.89
N LEU A 150 9.01 3.86 -16.07
CA LEU A 150 8.47 2.51 -16.16
C LEU A 150 7.30 2.36 -17.16
N GLY A 151 6.90 3.45 -17.83
CA GLY A 151 5.77 3.44 -18.77
C GLY A 151 4.42 3.17 -18.10
N ILE A 152 4.28 3.57 -16.84
CA ILE A 152 3.08 3.37 -16.02
C ILE A 152 2.09 4.52 -16.28
N ASP A 153 0.83 4.15 -16.51
CA ASP A 153 -0.26 5.06 -16.88
C ASP A 153 -1.14 5.47 -15.68
N ALA A 154 -1.00 4.79 -14.54
CA ALA A 154 -1.78 5.06 -13.34
C ALA A 154 -0.96 5.10 -12.05
N ILE A 155 -1.36 5.98 -11.13
CA ILE A 155 -0.76 6.13 -9.80
C ILE A 155 -1.83 5.92 -8.75
N VAL A 156 -1.57 5.03 -7.80
CA VAL A 156 -2.45 4.81 -6.66
C VAL A 156 -1.81 5.45 -5.43
N SER A 157 -2.47 6.45 -4.84
CA SER A 157 -1.96 7.20 -3.69
C SER A 157 -3.04 7.56 -2.66
N MET A 158 -2.63 7.57 -1.39
CA MET A 158 -3.40 8.17 -0.29
C MET A 158 -3.11 9.66 -0.15
N ASP A 159 -2.08 10.19 -0.83
CA ASP A 159 -1.84 11.62 -0.85
C ASP A 159 -2.81 12.32 -1.81
N ARG A 160 -3.55 13.30 -1.30
CA ARG A 160 -4.46 14.11 -2.13
C ARG A 160 -3.69 15.02 -3.08
N ASP A 161 -2.47 15.42 -2.74
CA ASP A 161 -1.67 16.25 -3.62
C ASP A 161 -1.26 15.50 -4.89
N MET A 162 -1.19 14.16 -4.85
CA MET A 162 -0.95 13.33 -6.04
C MET A 162 -2.01 13.52 -7.14
N GLN A 163 -3.23 13.98 -6.80
CA GLN A 163 -4.25 14.32 -7.80
C GLN A 163 -3.80 15.43 -8.77
N ARG A 164 -2.80 16.24 -8.40
CA ARG A 164 -2.22 17.25 -9.29
C ARG A 164 -1.47 16.64 -10.47
N ALA A 165 -1.06 15.37 -10.38
CA ALA A 165 -0.47 14.60 -11.47
C ALA A 165 -1.50 14.01 -12.44
N SER A 166 -2.81 14.22 -12.21
CA SER A 166 -3.89 13.71 -13.08
C SER A 166 -3.87 14.23 -14.53
N LEU A 167 -3.04 15.23 -14.80
CA LEU A 167 -2.74 15.72 -16.15
C LEU A 167 -2.05 14.66 -17.02
N ASP A 168 -1.24 13.78 -16.43
CA ASP A 168 -0.42 12.81 -17.15
C ASP A 168 -0.64 11.36 -16.68
N PHE A 169 -1.34 11.15 -15.56
CA PHE A 169 -1.61 9.82 -15.00
C PHE A 169 -3.08 9.66 -14.60
N ASP A 170 -3.60 8.44 -14.66
CA ASP A 170 -4.82 8.08 -13.95
C ASP A 170 -4.52 7.99 -12.44
N VAL A 171 -4.90 9.02 -11.68
CA VAL A 171 -4.62 9.07 -10.24
C VAL A 171 -5.80 8.53 -9.43
N TYR A 172 -5.57 7.42 -8.74
CA TYR A 172 -6.55 6.78 -7.87
C TYR A 172 -6.28 7.05 -6.39
N THR A 173 -7.31 7.49 -5.68
CA THR A 173 -7.31 7.68 -4.22
C THR A 173 -8.63 7.18 -3.63
N TRP A 174 -8.63 6.78 -2.36
CA TRP A 174 -9.84 6.32 -1.67
C TRP A 174 -10.08 6.93 -0.28
N LEU A 175 -9.39 8.06 0.00
CA LEU A 175 -9.63 8.91 1.17
C LEU A 175 -10.85 9.84 1.00
#